data_AF-H6BVV1-F1
#
_entry.id   AF-H6BVV1-F1
#
_cell.length_a   1.000
_cell.length_b   1.000
_cell.length_c   1.000
_cell.angle_alpha   90.00
_cell.angle_beta   90.00
_cell.angle_gamma   90.00
#
_symmetry.space_group_name_H-M   'P 1'
#
loop_
_entity.id
_entity.type
_entity.pdbx_description
1 polymer ?
#
loop_
_entity_poly.entity_id
_entity_poly.type
_entity_poly.pdbx_seq_one_letter_code
_entity_poly.pdbx_strand_id
1 'polypeptide(L)'
;MLRPLRAATDLRNSIQRSIVRINTTPQLIHHHSLFFTGPKSPVALNHRLIPAIHPGCARSVHTHTSTMASSASSSTTSSPALPHPLTGLYQPNQLKGLYYGPDAVKKHILSVLPNSETSKAFIVTGRSLATKTILIQELEELLTAKHHAGTFSEIKEHAPVAQLDEATAQVERDSTIDTIISVGGGSPIDSAKAIVYRVHEKTSETGQGKGKWLRHIAIPTTLSAAECTAMAGYTKSDGVKTGLAHPNIYPSYIFYDPKFGLHTPQSLFLSTGIRALDHAVETQYHPLATWIPARLVSLNALAELFRLLPKYKADPTNEDVITGLFLAAYGSLGFFGQNLKGGLGLSHTLGYALGSPYGIPHGITSCLTLGHVVKLKARQDKANAEAIAAILPYLGESRSGDDVKDADRVGDRILGLVDDLGLKTTLTEKGVGRDQIDIICQRATGGLIPGKEQSQQDEETLKSVKKLVEGLY
;
A
#
# COMPACT_ATOMS: atom_id res chain seq x y z
N MET A 1 -11.76 -74.97 -41.85
CA MET A 1 -13.19 -74.58 -41.80
C MET A 1 -13.32 -73.11 -42.19
N LEU A 2 -14.53 -72.53 -42.10
CA LEU A 2 -15.00 -71.32 -42.81
C LEU A 2 -14.25 -69.98 -42.59
N ARG A 3 -14.58 -69.01 -43.47
CA ARG A 3 -13.99 -67.66 -43.62
C ARG A 3 -14.62 -66.58 -42.71
N PRO A 4 -13.96 -65.41 -42.54
CA PRO A 4 -14.56 -64.18 -41.99
C PRO A 4 -15.30 -63.33 -43.06
N LEU A 5 -16.12 -62.38 -42.59
CA LEU A 5 -16.72 -61.25 -43.34
C LEU A 5 -16.69 -59.99 -42.41
N ARG A 6 -16.19 -58.82 -42.85
CA ARG A 6 -16.83 -57.75 -43.67
C ARG A 6 -18.00 -57.06 -42.92
N ALA A 7 -17.89 -55.78 -42.52
CA ALA A 7 -17.97 -54.53 -43.33
C ALA A 7 -19.43 -54.17 -43.71
N ALA A 8 -19.87 -52.92 -43.88
CA ALA A 8 -19.38 -51.56 -43.51
C ALA A 8 -20.51 -50.54 -43.82
N THR A 9 -20.43 -49.28 -43.32
CA THR A 9 -21.36 -48.15 -43.62
C THR A 9 -22.83 -48.40 -43.19
N ASP A 10 -23.75 -47.43 -43.05
CA ASP A 10 -23.77 -45.99 -43.38
C ASP A 10 -24.73 -45.18 -42.47
N LEU A 11 -24.86 -43.88 -42.75
CA LEU A 11 -26.00 -42.98 -42.54
C LEU A 11 -26.45 -42.54 -41.11
N ARG A 12 -26.19 -41.24 -40.87
CA ARG A 12 -27.13 -40.22 -40.35
C ARG A 12 -28.51 -40.69 -39.83
N ASN A 13 -28.80 -40.47 -38.55
CA ASN A 13 -29.89 -39.60 -38.05
C ASN A 13 -30.30 -39.89 -36.59
N SER A 14 -29.90 -39.04 -35.65
CA SER A 14 -30.75 -38.64 -34.52
C SER A 14 -30.19 -37.38 -33.85
N ILE A 15 -30.97 -36.30 -33.80
CA ILE A 15 -30.62 -35.00 -33.22
C ILE A 15 -31.83 -34.52 -32.39
N GLN A 16 -31.57 -33.63 -31.41
CA GLN A 16 -32.53 -32.79 -30.66
C GLN A 16 -33.38 -33.43 -29.55
N ARG A 17 -32.99 -33.10 -28.32
CA ARG A 17 -33.69 -32.18 -27.37
C ARG A 17 -32.69 -31.81 -26.25
N SER A 18 -32.53 -30.56 -25.79
CA SER A 18 -33.27 -29.32 -26.06
C SER A 18 -32.32 -28.10 -26.06
N ILE A 19 -32.56 -27.14 -26.94
CA ILE A 19 -32.03 -25.76 -26.85
C ILE A 19 -33.22 -24.81 -26.99
N VAL A 20 -33.34 -23.85 -26.07
CA VAL A 20 -34.40 -22.83 -26.12
C VAL A 20 -34.04 -21.77 -27.14
N ARG A 21 -34.91 -21.54 -28.14
CA ARG A 21 -34.82 -20.39 -29.04
C ARG A 21 -35.70 -19.24 -28.54
N ILE A 22 -35.12 -18.06 -28.42
CA ILE A 22 -35.84 -16.79 -28.66
C ILE A 22 -35.68 -16.49 -30.16
N ASN A 23 -36.73 -16.03 -30.85
CA ASN A 23 -36.78 -16.09 -32.31
C ASN A 23 -37.46 -14.85 -32.92
N THR A 24 -36.76 -14.17 -33.85
CA THR A 24 -37.30 -13.28 -34.93
C THR A 24 -38.01 -11.97 -34.49
N THR A 25 -38.05 -10.87 -35.27
CA THR A 25 -37.70 -10.63 -36.69
C THR A 25 -37.29 -9.15 -36.90
N PRO A 26 -36.46 -8.79 -37.90
CA PRO A 26 -36.08 -7.38 -38.16
C PRO A 26 -36.95 -6.68 -39.21
N GLN A 27 -36.89 -5.35 -39.26
CA GLN A 27 -37.28 -4.53 -40.42
C GLN A 27 -36.27 -3.40 -40.68
N LEU A 28 -35.97 -3.13 -41.96
CA LEU A 28 -35.29 -1.92 -42.43
C LEU A 28 -36.31 -0.99 -43.09
N ILE A 29 -36.22 0.32 -42.83
CA ILE A 29 -36.74 1.38 -43.70
C ILE A 29 -35.67 2.49 -43.83
N HIS A 30 -35.72 3.21 -44.96
CA HIS A 30 -34.68 4.07 -45.53
C HIS A 30 -34.84 5.57 -45.22
N HIS A 31 -33.75 6.33 -45.43
CA HIS A 31 -33.65 7.79 -45.68
C HIS A 31 -34.17 8.73 -44.54
N HIS A 32 -33.58 9.90 -44.27
CA HIS A 32 -33.00 10.90 -45.19
C HIS A 32 -31.74 11.60 -44.66
N SER A 33 -30.90 12.06 -45.59
CA SER A 33 -29.85 13.07 -45.35
C SER A 33 -30.38 14.48 -45.63
N LEU A 34 -29.84 15.52 -44.98
CA LEU A 34 -29.65 16.87 -45.55
C LEU A 34 -28.69 17.74 -44.70
N PHE A 35 -28.03 18.70 -45.36
CA PHE A 35 -27.10 19.69 -44.77
C PHE A 35 -27.82 21.04 -44.52
N PHE A 36 -27.37 21.85 -43.55
CA PHE A 36 -26.62 23.12 -43.78
C PHE A 36 -26.52 24.05 -42.54
N THR A 37 -25.45 24.87 -42.51
CA THR A 37 -25.27 26.16 -41.78
C THR A 37 -25.57 26.29 -40.28
N GLY A 38 -24.55 26.70 -39.50
CA GLY A 38 -24.72 27.58 -38.32
C GLY A 38 -24.52 29.07 -38.70
N PRO A 39 -24.05 29.97 -37.81
CA PRO A 39 -23.90 29.89 -36.35
C PRO A 39 -24.75 30.97 -35.62
N LYS A 40 -24.80 30.96 -34.26
CA LYS A 40 -25.13 32.16 -33.44
C LYS A 40 -24.87 32.01 -31.94
N SER A 41 -24.53 33.14 -31.31
CA SER A 41 -24.41 33.45 -29.88
C SER A 41 -24.33 35.01 -29.78
N PRO A 42 -24.45 35.70 -28.64
CA PRO A 42 -24.84 35.29 -27.27
C PRO A 42 -26.07 36.05 -26.73
N VAL A 43 -26.46 35.82 -25.46
CA VAL A 43 -27.35 36.71 -24.66
C VAL A 43 -26.85 36.76 -23.21
N ALA A 44 -27.01 37.92 -22.54
CA ALA A 44 -26.71 38.18 -21.12
C ALA A 44 -27.80 39.08 -20.50
N LEU A 45 -27.51 39.78 -19.38
CA LEU A 45 -28.37 40.72 -18.60
C LEU A 45 -29.28 39.99 -17.55
N ASN A 46 -29.62 40.53 -16.37
CA ASN A 46 -29.38 41.85 -15.74
C ASN A 46 -29.52 41.80 -14.17
N HIS A 47 -28.79 42.58 -13.34
CA HIS A 47 -29.21 43.79 -12.53
C HIS A 47 -30.31 43.58 -11.44
N ARG A 48 -30.45 44.23 -10.25
CA ARG A 48 -29.91 45.38 -9.42
C ARG A 48 -30.45 45.21 -7.94
N LEU A 49 -30.13 45.92 -6.82
CA LEU A 49 -29.08 46.87 -6.36
C LEU A 49 -29.02 47.02 -4.80
N ILE A 50 -27.83 47.41 -4.31
CA ILE A 50 -27.36 48.21 -3.13
C ILE A 50 -28.40 49.21 -2.52
N PRO A 51 -28.49 49.46 -1.16
CA PRO A 51 -27.55 50.34 -0.41
C PRO A 51 -27.30 50.10 1.11
N ALA A 52 -26.44 50.93 1.73
CA ALA A 52 -25.98 50.88 3.13
C ALA A 52 -25.92 52.28 3.80
N ILE A 53 -25.86 52.36 5.14
CA ILE A 53 -25.80 53.60 5.96
C ILE A 53 -24.90 53.43 7.22
N HIS A 54 -24.30 54.53 7.71
CA HIS A 54 -23.45 54.70 8.92
C HIS A 54 -23.74 56.11 9.52
N PRO A 55 -23.16 56.61 10.66
CA PRO A 55 -22.21 56.06 11.67
C PRO A 55 -22.64 56.31 13.16
N GLY A 56 -21.78 56.10 14.19
CA GLY A 56 -22.05 56.66 15.55
C GLY A 56 -21.28 56.17 16.80
N CYS A 57 -20.16 56.85 17.14
CA CYS A 57 -19.57 57.16 18.49
C CYS A 57 -19.63 56.21 19.74
N ALA A 58 -18.44 55.74 20.16
CA ALA A 58 -17.86 55.66 21.53
C ALA A 58 -18.60 55.15 22.79
N ARG A 59 -17.99 54.14 23.47
CA ARG A 59 -17.47 54.24 24.86
C ARG A 59 -16.52 53.09 25.22
N SER A 60 -15.67 53.28 26.24
CA SER A 60 -14.70 52.30 26.76
C SER A 60 -15.15 51.70 28.10
N VAL A 61 -14.88 50.41 28.31
CA VAL A 61 -14.84 49.76 29.63
C VAL A 61 -13.70 48.73 29.64
N HIS A 62 -12.77 48.85 30.58
CA HIS A 62 -11.87 47.76 30.96
C HIS A 62 -12.50 46.96 32.11
N THR A 63 -12.52 45.63 32.02
CA THR A 63 -12.53 44.75 33.20
C THR A 63 -11.85 43.42 32.88
N HIS A 64 -11.22 42.85 33.92
CA HIS A 64 -10.35 41.68 33.86
C HIS A 64 -11.03 40.40 33.33
N THR A 65 -10.33 39.64 32.49
CA THR A 65 -10.47 38.18 32.41
C THR A 65 -9.37 37.54 33.24
N SER A 66 -9.74 36.75 34.26
CA SER A 66 -8.79 36.00 35.07
C SER A 66 -8.42 34.66 34.42
N THR A 67 -7.22 34.17 34.75
CA THR A 67 -6.75 32.85 34.32
C THR A 67 -7.56 31.72 34.95
N MET A 68 -8.12 30.84 34.11
CA MET A 68 -8.34 29.45 34.48
C MET A 68 -7.79 28.53 33.38
N ALA A 69 -6.73 27.79 33.71
CA ALA A 69 -6.28 26.68 32.90
C ALA A 69 -7.15 25.46 33.24
N SER A 70 -7.99 25.02 32.30
CA SER A 70 -8.72 23.76 32.44
C SER A 70 -7.81 22.60 32.03
N SER A 71 -7.46 21.75 33.00
CA SER A 71 -6.77 20.48 32.74
C SER A 71 -7.72 19.52 32.01
N ALA A 72 -7.62 19.46 30.68
CA ALA A 72 -8.34 18.49 29.88
C ALA A 72 -7.77 17.08 30.13
N SER A 73 -8.35 16.35 31.08
CA SER A 73 -8.08 14.93 31.27
C SER A 73 -8.51 14.15 30.03
N SER A 74 -7.55 13.56 29.34
CA SER A 74 -7.81 12.72 28.17
C SER A 74 -8.44 11.40 28.61
N SER A 75 -9.76 11.39 28.75
CA SER A 75 -10.53 10.16 28.93
C SER A 75 -10.34 9.27 27.71
N THR A 76 -9.62 8.15 27.90
CA THR A 76 -9.47 7.11 26.89
C THR A 76 -10.81 6.43 26.68
N THR A 77 -11.63 6.96 25.78
CA THR A 77 -12.86 6.29 25.36
C THR A 77 -12.48 4.95 24.73
N SER A 78 -12.99 3.87 25.31
CA SER A 78 -12.84 2.52 24.79
C SER A 78 -13.20 2.51 23.30
N SER A 79 -12.30 1.96 22.46
CA SER A 79 -12.57 1.81 21.04
C SER A 79 -13.93 1.13 20.83
N PRO A 80 -14.80 1.63 19.93
CA PRO A 80 -16.12 1.03 19.74
C PRO A 80 -15.97 -0.44 19.34
N ALA A 81 -16.91 -1.27 19.80
CA ALA A 81 -16.95 -2.68 19.45
C ALA A 81 -16.91 -2.88 17.93
N LEU A 82 -16.32 -4.00 17.50
CA LEU A 82 -16.16 -4.35 16.09
C LEU A 82 -17.45 -4.08 15.30
N PRO A 83 -17.39 -3.30 14.20
CA PRO A 83 -18.48 -3.28 13.24
C PRO A 83 -18.81 -4.73 12.85
N HIS A 84 -20.10 -5.06 12.83
CA HIS A 84 -20.56 -6.35 12.30
C HIS A 84 -19.96 -6.54 10.90
N PRO A 85 -19.49 -7.74 10.48
CA PRO A 85 -18.73 -7.91 9.23
C PRO A 85 -19.46 -7.47 7.94
N LEU A 86 -20.76 -7.17 8.03
CA LEU A 86 -21.59 -6.62 6.96
C LEU A 86 -21.95 -5.13 7.15
N THR A 87 -21.33 -4.40 8.08
CA THR A 87 -21.45 -2.95 8.26
C THR A 87 -20.08 -2.27 8.27
N GLY A 88 -19.97 -1.13 7.60
CA GLY A 88 -18.71 -0.39 7.50
C GLY A 88 -18.73 0.64 6.37
N LEU A 89 -17.68 1.44 6.32
CA LEU A 89 -17.40 2.39 5.23
C LEU A 89 -16.14 1.93 4.49
N TYR A 90 -16.19 1.88 3.16
CA TYR A 90 -15.00 1.87 2.31
C TYR A 90 -14.87 3.21 1.61
N GLN A 91 -13.80 3.95 1.93
CA GLN A 91 -13.41 5.17 1.22
C GLN A 91 -12.22 4.83 0.29
N PRO A 92 -12.41 4.90 -1.04
CA PRO A 92 -11.33 4.67 -2.00
C PRO A 92 -10.11 5.57 -1.81
N ASN A 93 -8.96 5.13 -2.32
CA ASN A 93 -7.75 5.94 -2.44
C ASN A 93 -7.84 6.98 -3.59
N GLN A 94 -6.82 7.82 -3.74
CA GLN A 94 -6.76 8.89 -4.76
C GLN A 94 -6.02 8.46 -6.05
N LEU A 95 -5.84 7.15 -6.29
CA LEU A 95 -5.14 6.64 -7.47
C LEU A 95 -5.95 6.93 -8.74
N LYS A 96 -5.31 7.53 -9.74
CA LYS A 96 -5.91 7.92 -11.03
C LYS A 96 -5.65 6.90 -12.13
N GLY A 97 -4.66 6.03 -11.95
CA GLY A 97 -4.37 4.93 -12.86
C GLY A 97 -3.27 4.01 -12.34
N LEU A 98 -3.40 2.72 -12.68
CA LEU A 98 -2.39 1.71 -12.45
C LEU A 98 -1.96 1.14 -13.81
N TYR A 99 -0.69 1.30 -14.15
CA TYR A 99 -0.07 0.69 -15.33
C TYR A 99 0.80 -0.49 -14.89
N TYR A 100 0.78 -1.59 -15.63
CA TYR A 100 1.50 -2.81 -15.27
C TYR A 100 1.91 -3.63 -16.49
N GLY A 101 2.92 -4.48 -16.32
CA GLY A 101 3.49 -5.32 -17.38
C GLY A 101 4.64 -4.65 -18.14
N PRO A 102 5.33 -5.38 -19.03
CA PRO A 102 6.59 -4.95 -19.64
C PRO A 102 6.47 -3.62 -20.40
N ASP A 103 7.45 -2.73 -20.22
CA ASP A 103 7.50 -1.39 -20.83
C ASP A 103 6.33 -0.46 -20.45
N ALA A 104 5.57 -0.75 -19.39
CA ALA A 104 4.51 0.12 -18.89
C ALA A 104 4.99 1.56 -18.63
N VAL A 105 6.21 1.75 -18.09
CA VAL A 105 6.81 3.09 -17.90
C VAL A 105 7.04 3.74 -19.26
N LYS A 106 7.79 3.05 -20.14
CA LYS A 106 8.15 3.52 -21.48
C LYS A 106 6.95 3.88 -22.36
N LYS A 107 5.84 3.15 -22.23
CA LYS A 107 4.60 3.35 -23.01
C LYS A 107 3.73 4.50 -22.48
N HIS A 108 3.75 4.78 -21.17
CA HIS A 108 2.70 5.62 -20.56
C HIS A 108 3.19 6.76 -19.65
N ILE A 109 4.47 6.83 -19.26
CA ILE A 109 4.96 7.84 -18.29
C ILE A 109 4.72 9.30 -18.75
N LEU A 110 4.86 9.59 -20.05
CA LEU A 110 4.58 10.92 -20.60
C LEU A 110 3.08 11.25 -20.65
N SER A 111 2.21 10.24 -20.76
CA SER A 111 0.74 10.43 -20.83
C SER A 111 0.10 10.78 -19.48
N VAL A 112 0.83 10.59 -18.37
CA VAL A 112 0.34 10.86 -17.00
C VAL A 112 0.89 12.16 -16.40
N LEU A 113 1.64 12.95 -17.15
CA LEU A 113 2.10 14.28 -16.72
C LEU A 113 0.94 15.31 -16.70
N PRO A 114 0.96 16.38 -15.87
CA PRO A 114 -0.12 17.38 -15.81
C PRO A 114 -0.35 18.15 -17.12
N ASN A 115 0.72 18.48 -17.84
CA ASN A 115 0.69 19.19 -19.12
C ASN A 115 1.81 18.62 -20.02
N SER A 116 1.44 18.07 -21.17
CA SER A 116 2.37 17.42 -22.10
C SER A 116 3.32 18.37 -22.84
N GLU A 117 3.19 19.69 -22.68
CA GLU A 117 4.11 20.70 -23.21
C GLU A 117 5.03 21.27 -22.13
N THR A 118 4.50 21.58 -20.94
CA THR A 118 5.21 22.36 -19.91
C THR A 118 5.50 21.64 -18.59
N SER A 119 5.00 20.42 -18.36
CA SER A 119 5.24 19.70 -17.11
C SER A 119 6.72 19.42 -16.89
N LYS A 120 7.16 19.60 -15.63
CA LYS A 120 8.51 19.32 -15.16
C LYS A 120 8.48 18.31 -14.01
N ALA A 121 9.20 17.21 -14.22
CA ALA A 121 9.28 16.07 -13.33
C ALA A 121 10.68 15.96 -12.69
N PHE A 122 10.69 15.76 -11.38
CA PHE A 122 11.91 15.53 -10.60
C PHE A 122 11.94 14.08 -10.10
N ILE A 123 13.04 13.37 -10.33
CA ILE A 123 13.19 11.95 -10.00
C ILE A 123 13.76 11.81 -8.58
N VAL A 124 13.20 10.91 -7.77
CA VAL A 124 13.68 10.58 -6.42
C VAL A 124 13.97 9.08 -6.34
N THR A 125 15.22 8.71 -6.07
CA THR A 125 15.68 7.32 -6.06
C THR A 125 16.86 7.10 -5.10
N GLY A 126 17.32 5.85 -4.98
CA GLY A 126 18.47 5.45 -4.15
C GLY A 126 19.68 5.08 -4.99
N ARG A 127 20.89 5.30 -4.43
CA ARG A 127 22.15 5.37 -5.21
C ARG A 127 22.42 4.10 -6.02
N SER A 128 22.10 2.93 -5.46
CA SER A 128 22.29 1.64 -6.15
C SER A 128 21.53 1.53 -7.46
N LEU A 129 20.30 2.07 -7.54
CA LEU A 129 19.49 1.99 -8.76
C LEU A 129 20.05 2.91 -9.84
N ALA A 130 20.42 4.14 -9.47
CA ALA A 130 20.99 5.14 -10.39
C ALA A 130 22.43 4.84 -10.85
N THR A 131 23.21 4.04 -10.10
CA THR A 131 24.64 3.80 -10.40
C THR A 131 24.98 2.37 -10.81
N LYS A 132 24.03 1.41 -10.70
CA LYS A 132 24.24 0.00 -11.07
C LYS A 132 23.23 -0.52 -12.10
N THR A 133 22.35 0.33 -12.62
CA THR A 133 21.34 -0.02 -13.62
C THR A 133 21.18 1.13 -14.60
N ILE A 134 20.68 0.83 -15.80
CA ILE A 134 20.32 1.86 -16.80
C ILE A 134 18.97 2.53 -16.53
N LEU A 135 18.15 2.02 -15.58
CA LEU A 135 16.72 2.37 -15.46
C LEU A 135 16.46 3.85 -15.20
N ILE A 136 17.37 4.53 -14.48
CA ILE A 136 17.25 5.95 -14.20
C ILE A 136 17.65 6.77 -15.43
N GLN A 137 18.75 6.39 -16.10
CA GLN A 137 19.16 7.02 -17.36
C GLN A 137 18.08 6.86 -18.45
N GLU A 138 17.50 5.66 -18.62
CA GLU A 138 16.40 5.45 -19.57
C GLU A 138 15.18 6.31 -19.24
N LEU A 139 14.87 6.53 -17.95
CA LEU A 139 13.78 7.42 -17.53
C LEU A 139 14.09 8.90 -17.78
N GLU A 140 15.34 9.34 -17.57
CA GLU A 140 15.81 10.68 -17.89
C GLU A 140 15.78 10.94 -19.42
N GLU A 141 16.21 9.98 -20.22
CA GLU A 141 16.13 10.00 -21.68
C GLU A 141 14.67 10.01 -22.17
N LEU A 142 13.77 9.23 -21.55
CA LEU A 142 12.33 9.22 -21.87
C LEU A 142 11.63 10.54 -21.56
N LEU A 143 12.01 11.22 -20.47
CA LEU A 143 11.50 12.54 -20.12
C LEU A 143 12.11 13.65 -21.01
N THR A 144 13.37 13.46 -21.43
CA THR A 144 14.24 14.43 -22.11
C THR A 144 14.46 15.72 -21.30
N ALA A 145 15.34 16.61 -21.77
CA ALA A 145 15.48 17.97 -21.23
C ALA A 145 14.16 18.79 -21.25
N LYS A 146 13.13 18.35 -22.00
CA LYS A 146 11.79 18.95 -21.96
C LYS A 146 11.11 18.69 -20.61
N HIS A 147 10.92 17.43 -20.20
CA HIS A 147 10.17 17.10 -18.99
C HIS A 147 11.04 16.80 -17.76
N HIS A 148 12.31 16.44 -17.92
CA HIS A 148 13.23 16.28 -16.78
C HIS A 148 13.60 17.64 -16.19
N ALA A 149 13.57 17.74 -14.86
CA ALA A 149 14.02 18.90 -14.09
C ALA A 149 15.26 18.60 -13.24
N GLY A 150 15.48 17.34 -12.88
CA GLY A 150 16.58 16.89 -12.03
C GLY A 150 16.31 15.53 -11.41
N THR A 151 17.35 14.97 -10.80
CA THR A 151 17.33 13.64 -10.16
C THR A 151 18.06 13.71 -8.83
N PHE A 152 17.37 13.33 -7.75
CA PHE A 152 17.98 13.05 -6.46
C PHE A 152 18.12 11.54 -6.27
N SER A 153 19.35 11.05 -6.39
CA SER A 153 19.67 9.62 -6.32
C SER A 153 20.23 9.17 -4.96
N GLU A 154 20.19 10.01 -3.93
CA GLU A 154 20.88 9.76 -2.65
C GLU A 154 19.98 9.23 -1.52
N ILE A 155 18.73 8.82 -1.79
CA ILE A 155 17.87 8.24 -0.75
C ILE A 155 18.43 6.91 -0.23
N LYS A 156 18.62 6.83 1.08
CA LYS A 156 19.11 5.64 1.80
C LYS A 156 17.96 4.83 2.41
N GLU A 157 18.28 3.62 2.87
CA GLU A 157 17.33 2.77 3.59
C GLU A 157 16.76 3.46 4.85
N HIS A 158 15.51 3.13 5.17
CA HIS A 158 14.66 3.80 6.15
C HIS A 158 14.41 5.31 5.91
N ALA A 159 14.85 5.89 4.79
CA ALA A 159 14.69 7.31 4.43
C ALA A 159 15.13 8.29 5.54
N PRO A 160 16.45 8.53 5.73
CA PRO A 160 16.95 9.47 6.72
C PRO A 160 16.59 10.92 6.35
N VAL A 161 16.15 11.70 7.34
CA VAL A 161 15.59 13.04 7.14
C VAL A 161 16.54 13.99 6.40
N ALA A 162 17.85 13.91 6.63
CA ALA A 162 18.83 14.78 5.96
C ALA A 162 18.84 14.63 4.42
N GLN A 163 18.66 13.41 3.89
CA GLN A 163 18.55 13.17 2.45
C GLN A 163 17.22 13.70 1.89
N LEU A 164 16.17 13.66 2.71
CA LEU A 164 14.84 14.15 2.37
C LEU A 164 14.78 15.68 2.39
N ASP A 165 15.45 16.32 3.35
CA ASP A 165 15.64 17.77 3.44
C ASP A 165 16.39 18.29 2.21
N GLU A 166 17.48 17.62 1.81
CA GLU A 166 18.26 17.96 0.62
C GLU A 166 17.44 17.84 -0.68
N ALA A 167 16.73 16.73 -0.86
CA ALA A 167 15.84 16.54 -2.02
C ALA A 167 14.69 17.56 -2.06
N THR A 168 14.10 17.89 -0.89
CA THR A 168 13.08 18.94 -0.77
C THR A 168 13.67 20.29 -1.22
N ALA A 169 14.86 20.64 -0.72
CA ALA A 169 15.52 21.89 -1.05
C ALA A 169 15.98 22.01 -2.51
N GLN A 170 16.14 20.89 -3.25
CA GLN A 170 16.34 20.92 -4.70
C GLN A 170 15.03 21.19 -5.45
N VAL A 171 13.95 20.48 -5.10
CA VAL A 171 12.61 20.68 -5.69
C VAL A 171 12.10 22.11 -5.48
N GLU A 172 12.31 22.69 -4.30
CA GLU A 172 11.86 24.05 -3.97
C GLU A 172 12.60 25.18 -4.73
N ARG A 173 13.74 24.89 -5.37
CA ARG A 173 14.49 25.89 -6.17
C ARG A 173 13.92 26.09 -7.57
N ASP A 174 13.20 25.11 -8.10
CA ASP A 174 12.56 25.17 -9.42
C ASP A 174 11.03 25.12 -9.26
N SER A 175 10.43 26.31 -9.25
CA SER A 175 8.97 26.46 -9.15
C SER A 175 8.20 25.88 -10.34
N THR A 176 8.85 25.47 -11.42
CA THR A 176 8.21 24.79 -12.55
C THR A 176 7.91 23.32 -12.27
N ILE A 177 8.67 22.65 -11.39
CA ILE A 177 8.47 21.22 -11.04
C ILE A 177 7.04 21.01 -10.55
N ASP A 178 6.24 20.26 -11.31
CA ASP A 178 4.84 19.93 -11.00
C ASP A 178 4.64 18.47 -10.62
N THR A 179 5.66 17.63 -10.83
CA THR A 179 5.61 16.17 -10.71
C THR A 179 6.84 15.64 -9.97
N ILE A 180 6.63 14.69 -9.04
CA ILE A 180 7.70 13.89 -8.43
C ILE A 180 7.55 12.44 -8.90
N ILE A 181 8.62 11.85 -9.42
CA ILE A 181 8.65 10.44 -9.81
C ILE A 181 9.57 9.68 -8.84
N SER A 182 9.00 8.83 -7.99
CA SER A 182 9.79 7.99 -7.08
C SER A 182 10.09 6.63 -7.70
N VAL A 183 11.36 6.25 -7.78
CA VAL A 183 11.80 4.96 -8.34
C VAL A 183 12.59 4.19 -7.29
N GLY A 184 12.15 2.98 -6.96
CA GLY A 184 12.79 2.12 -5.96
C GLY A 184 11.81 1.39 -5.05
N GLY A 185 12.28 0.93 -3.89
CA GLY A 185 11.41 0.41 -2.83
C GLY A 185 10.80 1.50 -1.96
N GLY A 186 10.24 1.11 -0.82
CA GLY A 186 9.50 2.02 0.07
C GLY A 186 10.25 3.27 0.55
N SER A 187 11.59 3.28 0.62
CA SER A 187 12.35 4.47 1.11
C SER A 187 12.31 5.66 0.11
N PRO A 188 12.66 5.52 -1.18
CA PRO A 188 12.39 6.56 -2.19
C PRO A 188 10.91 6.95 -2.32
N ILE A 189 9.99 5.98 -2.22
CA ILE A 189 8.54 6.23 -2.36
C ILE A 189 8.03 7.11 -1.22
N ASP A 190 8.32 6.77 0.04
CA ASP A 190 7.93 7.58 1.20
C ASP A 190 8.65 8.93 1.24
N SER A 191 9.88 9.00 0.73
CA SER A 191 10.61 10.27 0.63
C SER A 191 9.91 11.23 -0.32
N ALA A 192 9.47 10.76 -1.49
CA ALA A 192 8.69 11.56 -2.43
C ALA A 192 7.36 12.06 -1.84
N LYS A 193 6.61 11.20 -1.13
CA LYS A 193 5.38 11.60 -0.44
C LYS A 193 5.59 12.75 0.57
N ALA A 194 6.67 12.68 1.34
CA ALA A 194 6.99 13.71 2.32
C ALA A 194 7.56 14.99 1.69
N ILE A 195 8.28 14.90 0.56
CA ILE A 195 8.64 16.07 -0.27
C ILE A 195 7.36 16.75 -0.80
N VAL A 196 6.41 15.98 -1.36
CA VAL A 196 5.11 16.46 -1.84
C VAL A 196 4.34 17.19 -0.73
N TYR A 197 4.35 16.67 0.50
CA TYR A 197 3.77 17.32 1.67
C TYR A 197 4.46 18.65 2.02
N ARG A 198 5.79 18.64 2.17
CA ARG A 198 6.57 19.82 2.58
C ARG A 198 6.47 20.98 1.61
N VAL A 199 6.47 20.69 0.30
CA VAL A 199 6.26 21.70 -0.75
C VAL A 199 4.86 22.32 -0.64
N HIS A 200 3.82 21.54 -0.30
CA HIS A 200 2.48 22.07 -0.05
C HIS A 200 2.42 22.99 1.18
N GLU A 201 3.01 22.59 2.31
CA GLU A 201 3.04 23.40 3.53
C GLU A 201 3.72 24.74 3.27
N LYS A 202 4.96 24.72 2.76
CA LYS A 202 5.77 25.94 2.53
C LYS A 202 5.14 26.90 1.52
N THR A 203 4.50 26.39 0.47
CA THR A 203 3.79 27.26 -0.49
C THR A 203 2.50 27.84 0.10
N SER A 204 1.85 27.15 1.05
CA SER A 204 0.73 27.68 1.83
C SER A 204 1.18 28.78 2.81
N GLU A 205 2.27 28.57 3.55
CA GLU A 205 2.85 29.55 4.48
C GLU A 205 3.28 30.84 3.78
N THR A 206 3.93 30.73 2.62
CA THR A 206 4.46 31.87 1.86
C THR A 206 3.42 32.60 1.02
N GLY A 207 2.16 32.14 1.01
CA GLY A 207 1.07 32.73 0.23
C GLY A 207 1.23 32.60 -1.29
N GLN A 208 2.17 31.78 -1.76
CA GLN A 208 2.49 31.60 -3.19
C GLN A 208 1.48 30.65 -3.87
N GLY A 209 0.22 31.10 -3.89
CA GLY A 209 -0.92 30.30 -4.30
C GLY A 209 -1.47 29.41 -3.18
N LYS A 210 -2.58 28.74 -3.44
CA LYS A 210 -3.09 27.66 -2.56
C LYS A 210 -2.11 26.49 -2.68
N GLY A 211 -1.58 26.00 -1.56
CA GLY A 211 -0.35 25.20 -1.53
C GLY A 211 -0.21 24.13 -2.62
N LYS A 212 0.95 24.10 -3.27
CA LYS A 212 1.24 23.31 -4.47
C LYS A 212 1.39 21.82 -4.16
N TRP A 213 0.29 21.07 -4.27
CA TRP A 213 0.34 19.60 -4.33
C TRP A 213 1.01 19.15 -5.64
N LEU A 214 2.23 18.62 -5.54
CA LEU A 214 2.93 18.01 -6.67
C LEU A 214 2.29 16.66 -7.04
N ARG A 215 2.26 16.31 -8.33
CA ARG A 215 1.80 15.00 -8.79
C ARG A 215 2.84 13.94 -8.44
N HIS A 216 2.54 13.07 -7.48
CA HIS A 216 3.40 11.90 -7.20
C HIS A 216 3.08 10.75 -8.17
N ILE A 217 4.10 10.25 -8.85
CA ILE A 217 4.10 9.00 -9.62
C ILE A 217 5.06 8.02 -8.94
N ALA A 218 4.63 6.78 -8.73
CA ALA A 218 5.47 5.73 -8.16
C ALA A 218 5.83 4.66 -9.20
N ILE A 219 7.12 4.29 -9.25
CA ILE A 219 7.65 3.18 -10.04
C ILE A 219 8.36 2.21 -9.07
N PRO A 220 7.61 1.26 -8.46
CA PRO A 220 8.16 0.40 -7.42
C PRO A 220 9.11 -0.66 -7.98
N THR A 221 10.24 -0.90 -7.30
CA THR A 221 11.17 -2.00 -7.62
C THR A 221 11.02 -3.19 -6.66
N THR A 222 10.29 -3.02 -5.56
CA THR A 222 10.12 -4.02 -4.48
C THR A 222 8.64 -4.22 -4.15
N LEU A 223 8.29 -5.39 -3.61
CA LEU A 223 6.90 -5.76 -3.28
C LEU A 223 6.37 -5.13 -1.98
N SER A 224 6.99 -4.05 -1.47
CA SER A 224 6.68 -3.48 -0.15
C SER A 224 5.35 -2.71 -0.07
N ALA A 225 4.61 -2.58 -1.17
CA ALA A 225 3.31 -1.88 -1.27
C ALA A 225 3.29 -0.47 -0.63
N ALA A 226 4.43 0.24 -0.64
CA ALA A 226 4.52 1.55 0.00
C ALA A 226 3.66 2.57 -0.74
N GLU A 227 3.66 2.49 -2.06
CA GLU A 227 2.81 3.23 -2.99
C GLU A 227 1.30 3.04 -2.76
N CYS A 228 0.89 1.99 -2.03
CA CYS A 228 -0.49 1.73 -1.67
C CYS A 228 -1.01 2.53 -0.46
N THR A 229 -0.27 3.53 0.02
CA THR A 229 -0.58 4.24 1.29
C THR A 229 -0.50 5.76 1.18
N ALA A 230 -1.39 6.46 1.92
CA ALA A 230 -1.37 7.90 2.13
C ALA A 230 -0.50 8.31 3.34
N MET A 231 0.57 7.54 3.60
CA MET A 231 1.48 7.68 4.73
C MET A 231 2.93 7.67 4.26
N ALA A 232 3.83 8.36 4.96
CA ALA A 232 5.25 8.41 4.67
C ALA A 232 6.07 8.25 5.94
N GLY A 233 6.89 7.20 6.04
CA GLY A 233 7.76 6.93 7.20
C GLY A 233 9.23 7.25 6.92
N TYR A 234 9.83 8.15 7.71
CA TYR A 234 11.22 8.60 7.57
C TYR A 234 11.95 8.64 8.93
N THR A 235 13.27 8.53 8.94
CA THR A 235 14.07 8.43 10.17
C THR A 235 14.68 9.79 10.54
N LYS A 236 14.44 10.27 11.76
CA LYS A 236 15.01 11.52 12.28
C LYS A 236 16.51 11.43 12.53
N SER A 237 17.16 12.57 12.76
CA SER A 237 18.59 12.67 13.09
C SER A 237 18.98 11.97 14.41
N ASP A 238 18.02 11.76 15.32
CA ASP A 238 18.19 10.97 16.55
C ASP A 238 17.96 9.46 16.36
N GLY A 239 17.85 8.99 15.11
CA GLY A 239 17.60 7.58 14.78
C GLY A 239 16.15 7.11 15.01
N VAL A 240 15.28 7.95 15.58
CA VAL A 240 13.88 7.58 15.82
C VAL A 240 13.07 7.70 14.53
N LYS A 241 12.43 6.60 14.16
CA LYS A 241 11.48 6.56 13.04
C LYS A 241 10.26 7.45 13.37
N THR A 242 9.90 8.31 12.43
CA THR A 242 8.67 9.12 12.46
C THR A 242 7.91 8.96 11.15
N GLY A 243 6.77 9.63 11.02
CA GLY A 243 6.07 9.73 9.74
C GLY A 243 5.00 10.81 9.72
N LEU A 244 4.42 11.00 8.54
CA LEU A 244 3.27 11.86 8.30
C LEU A 244 2.22 11.13 7.46
N ALA A 245 0.96 11.58 7.55
CA ALA A 245 -0.16 10.99 6.83
C ALA A 245 -1.10 12.09 6.33
N HIS A 246 -1.40 12.10 5.04
CA HIS A 246 -2.30 13.10 4.44
C HIS A 246 -2.89 12.58 3.11
N PRO A 247 -4.21 12.67 2.84
CA PRO A 247 -4.82 12.03 1.67
C PRO A 247 -4.20 12.37 0.32
N ASN A 248 -3.66 13.59 0.16
CA ASN A 248 -3.08 14.08 -1.09
C ASN A 248 -1.63 13.64 -1.36
N ILE A 249 -0.97 12.94 -0.42
CA ILE A 249 0.36 12.34 -0.69
C ILE A 249 0.25 10.93 -1.30
N TYR A 250 -0.96 10.39 -1.44
CA TYR A 250 -1.16 9.11 -2.12
C TYR A 250 -0.73 9.24 -3.61
N PRO A 251 0.07 8.31 -4.17
CA PRO A 251 0.51 8.38 -5.57
C PRO A 251 -0.67 8.51 -6.54
N SER A 252 -0.62 9.53 -7.40
CA SER A 252 -1.64 9.71 -8.45
C SER A 252 -1.57 8.60 -9.50
N TYR A 253 -0.38 8.03 -9.75
CA TYR A 253 -0.19 6.90 -10.65
C TYR A 253 0.85 5.93 -10.10
N ILE A 254 0.65 4.64 -10.37
CA ILE A 254 1.58 3.56 -10.04
C ILE A 254 1.94 2.82 -11.32
N PHE A 255 3.21 2.43 -11.45
CA PHE A 255 3.77 1.70 -12.58
C PHE A 255 4.47 0.41 -12.11
N TYR A 256 3.82 -0.74 -12.29
CA TYR A 256 4.40 -2.06 -12.06
C TYR A 256 4.99 -2.63 -13.35
N ASP A 257 6.07 -2.01 -13.80
CA ASP A 257 6.86 -2.47 -14.94
C ASP A 257 7.90 -3.50 -14.45
N PRO A 258 7.83 -4.78 -14.88
CA PRO A 258 8.66 -5.84 -14.33
C PRO A 258 10.16 -5.61 -14.52
N LYS A 259 10.57 -4.80 -15.51
CA LYS A 259 11.97 -4.40 -15.74
C LYS A 259 12.56 -3.66 -14.54
N PHE A 260 11.75 -2.91 -13.81
CA PHE A 260 12.15 -2.24 -12.57
C PHE A 260 12.25 -3.24 -11.39
N GLY A 261 11.56 -4.37 -11.46
CA GLY A 261 11.70 -5.49 -10.52
C GLY A 261 12.95 -6.34 -10.75
N LEU A 262 13.35 -6.57 -12.01
CA LEU A 262 14.51 -7.41 -12.41
C LEU A 262 15.82 -7.00 -11.71
N HIS A 263 16.02 -5.72 -11.45
CA HIS A 263 17.24 -5.19 -10.84
C HIS A 263 17.24 -5.17 -9.30
N THR A 264 16.15 -5.61 -8.65
CA THR A 264 16.12 -5.75 -7.18
C THR A 264 16.80 -7.07 -6.76
N PRO A 265 17.72 -7.06 -5.77
CA PRO A 265 18.33 -8.28 -5.24
C PRO A 265 17.29 -9.31 -4.80
N GLN A 266 17.44 -10.58 -5.21
CA GLN A 266 16.41 -11.61 -5.05
C GLN A 266 15.90 -11.77 -3.60
N SER A 267 16.79 -11.67 -2.60
CA SER A 267 16.42 -11.73 -1.18
C SER A 267 15.60 -10.53 -0.70
N LEU A 268 15.84 -9.33 -1.25
CA LEU A 268 15.03 -8.14 -0.98
C LEU A 268 13.65 -8.23 -1.67
N PHE A 269 13.60 -8.75 -2.90
CA PHE A 269 12.32 -8.95 -3.60
C PHE A 269 11.46 -10.00 -2.89
N LEU A 270 12.03 -11.16 -2.54
CA LEU A 270 11.32 -12.22 -1.82
C LEU A 270 10.88 -11.79 -0.41
N SER A 271 11.73 -11.11 0.37
CA SER A 271 11.37 -10.67 1.72
C SER A 271 10.35 -9.52 1.72
N THR A 272 10.37 -8.63 0.73
CA THR A 272 9.26 -7.68 0.53
C THR A 272 7.99 -8.37 0.02
N GLY A 273 8.09 -9.53 -0.65
CA GLY A 273 6.96 -10.40 -0.94
C GLY A 273 6.31 -10.99 0.31
N ILE A 274 7.11 -11.42 1.30
CA ILE A 274 6.59 -11.80 2.62
C ILE A 274 5.99 -10.61 3.37
N ARG A 275 6.46 -9.37 3.13
CA ARG A 275 5.80 -8.16 3.65
C ARG A 275 4.43 -7.92 3.02
N ALA A 276 4.27 -8.15 1.71
CA ALA A 276 2.94 -8.13 1.07
C ALA A 276 2.01 -9.22 1.64
N LEU A 277 2.56 -10.40 1.98
CA LEU A 277 1.79 -11.46 2.64
C LEU A 277 1.34 -11.04 4.06
N ASP A 278 2.20 -10.34 4.80
CA ASP A 278 1.88 -9.74 6.11
C ASP A 278 0.67 -8.78 5.99
N HIS A 279 0.69 -7.84 5.03
CA HIS A 279 -0.45 -6.95 4.77
C HIS A 279 -1.75 -7.73 4.50
N ALA A 280 -1.68 -8.75 3.64
CA ALA A 280 -2.85 -9.53 3.23
C ALA A 280 -3.43 -10.38 4.38
N VAL A 281 -2.57 -10.86 5.28
CA VAL A 281 -2.94 -11.69 6.43
C VAL A 281 -3.49 -10.84 7.59
N GLU A 282 -2.82 -9.75 8.00
CA GLU A 282 -3.33 -8.90 9.09
C GLU A 282 -4.65 -8.19 8.68
N THR A 283 -4.89 -7.93 7.38
CA THR A 283 -6.16 -7.39 6.87
C THR A 283 -7.39 -8.25 7.20
N GLN A 284 -7.24 -9.58 7.33
CA GLN A 284 -8.38 -10.46 7.62
C GLN A 284 -8.94 -10.25 9.02
N TYR A 285 -8.06 -10.00 10.00
CA TYR A 285 -8.43 -9.77 11.39
C TYR A 285 -8.30 -8.30 11.84
N HIS A 286 -7.87 -7.39 10.96
CA HIS A 286 -7.85 -5.96 11.25
C HIS A 286 -9.27 -5.44 11.56
N PRO A 287 -9.49 -4.78 12.72
CA PRO A 287 -10.82 -4.54 13.28
C PRO A 287 -11.71 -3.60 12.46
N LEU A 288 -11.12 -2.80 11.56
CA LEU A 288 -11.84 -1.85 10.71
C LEU A 288 -11.83 -2.23 9.22
N ALA A 289 -11.13 -3.30 8.81
CA ALA A 289 -11.00 -3.66 7.40
C ALA A 289 -12.35 -4.13 6.81
N THR A 290 -12.75 -3.55 5.68
CA THR A 290 -14.03 -3.86 5.05
C THR A 290 -14.01 -5.22 4.36
N TRP A 291 -15.17 -5.91 4.37
CA TRP A 291 -15.30 -7.19 3.69
C TRP A 291 -15.01 -7.09 2.18
N ILE A 292 -15.57 -6.06 1.53
CA ILE A 292 -15.30 -5.69 0.15
C ILE A 292 -14.87 -4.20 0.12
N PRO A 293 -13.85 -3.83 -0.65
CA PRO A 293 -12.92 -4.71 -1.37
C PRO A 293 -11.82 -5.30 -0.48
N ALA A 294 -11.49 -4.69 0.68
CA ALA A 294 -10.23 -4.92 1.38
C ALA A 294 -9.94 -6.40 1.69
N ARG A 295 -10.81 -7.10 2.44
CA ARG A 295 -10.59 -8.51 2.80
C ARG A 295 -10.65 -9.44 1.59
N LEU A 296 -11.68 -9.34 0.75
CA LEU A 296 -11.83 -10.23 -0.40
C LEU A 296 -10.68 -10.12 -1.42
N VAL A 297 -10.17 -8.92 -1.71
CA VAL A 297 -9.04 -8.75 -2.63
C VAL A 297 -7.72 -9.21 -1.99
N SER A 298 -7.50 -8.91 -0.70
CA SER A 298 -6.30 -9.37 0.01
C SER A 298 -6.25 -10.90 0.15
N LEU A 299 -7.39 -11.60 0.29
CA LEU A 299 -7.43 -13.08 0.26
C LEU A 299 -6.95 -13.67 -1.08
N ASN A 300 -7.26 -13.01 -2.21
CA ASN A 300 -6.77 -13.41 -3.53
C ASN A 300 -5.28 -13.08 -3.71
N ALA A 301 -4.82 -11.92 -3.22
CA ALA A 301 -3.41 -11.55 -3.21
C ALA A 301 -2.54 -12.52 -2.39
N LEU A 302 -3.02 -12.92 -1.22
CA LEU A 302 -2.48 -13.98 -0.35
C LEU A 302 -2.23 -15.28 -1.14
N ALA A 303 -3.23 -15.76 -1.89
CA ALA A 303 -3.11 -16.97 -2.70
C ALA A 303 -2.05 -16.81 -3.80
N GLU A 304 -2.07 -15.68 -4.51
CA GLU A 304 -1.12 -15.39 -5.58
C GLU A 304 0.33 -15.25 -5.06
N LEU A 305 0.55 -14.65 -3.89
CA LEU A 305 1.87 -14.57 -3.25
C LEU A 305 2.43 -15.97 -2.93
N PHE A 306 1.62 -16.83 -2.31
CA PHE A 306 1.98 -18.25 -2.10
C PHE A 306 2.27 -18.99 -3.42
N ARG A 307 1.55 -18.67 -4.50
CA ARG A 307 1.67 -19.32 -5.82
C ARG A 307 2.83 -18.78 -6.68
N LEU A 308 3.31 -17.57 -6.41
CA LEU A 308 4.28 -16.86 -7.27
C LEU A 308 5.65 -16.66 -6.62
N LEU A 309 5.76 -16.48 -5.30
CA LEU A 309 7.07 -16.30 -4.66
C LEU A 309 8.02 -17.49 -4.88
N PRO A 310 7.57 -18.77 -4.79
CA PRO A 310 8.41 -19.91 -5.16
C PRO A 310 8.81 -19.92 -6.64
N LYS A 311 7.94 -19.42 -7.53
CA LYS A 311 8.24 -19.31 -8.98
C LYS A 311 9.32 -18.26 -9.25
N TYR A 312 9.26 -17.10 -8.60
CA TYR A 312 10.30 -16.07 -8.68
C TYR A 312 11.62 -16.52 -8.05
N LYS A 313 11.58 -17.39 -7.02
CA LYS A 313 12.81 -18.01 -6.49
C LYS A 313 13.48 -18.93 -7.53
N ALA A 314 12.68 -19.68 -8.29
CA ALA A 314 13.18 -20.58 -9.34
C ALA A 314 13.63 -19.84 -10.61
N ASP A 315 12.91 -18.79 -11.02
CA ASP A 315 13.25 -17.91 -12.16
C ASP A 315 12.98 -16.44 -11.77
N PRO A 316 14.01 -15.70 -11.31
CA PRO A 316 13.88 -14.28 -10.97
C PRO A 316 13.91 -13.36 -12.20
N THR A 317 13.98 -13.90 -13.42
CA THR A 317 13.96 -13.13 -14.68
C THR A 317 12.58 -13.10 -15.35
N ASN A 318 11.62 -13.84 -14.80
CA ASN A 318 10.29 -14.01 -15.39
C ASN A 318 9.39 -12.78 -15.22
N GLU A 319 9.28 -11.96 -16.28
CA GLU A 319 8.52 -10.71 -16.26
C GLU A 319 7.02 -10.89 -15.91
N ASP A 320 6.39 -12.00 -16.31
CA ASP A 320 4.99 -12.31 -15.96
C ASP A 320 4.83 -12.62 -14.47
N VAL A 321 5.74 -13.40 -13.88
CA VAL A 321 5.74 -13.69 -12.44
C VAL A 321 6.03 -12.43 -11.62
N ILE A 322 6.95 -11.58 -12.06
CA ILE A 322 7.24 -10.28 -11.41
C ILE A 322 6.01 -9.36 -11.48
N THR A 323 5.36 -9.27 -12.65
CA THR A 323 4.13 -8.48 -12.83
C THR A 323 2.99 -9.01 -11.94
N GLY A 324 2.81 -10.33 -11.88
CA GLY A 324 1.82 -10.96 -11.00
C GLY A 324 2.11 -10.70 -9.51
N LEU A 325 3.37 -10.72 -9.10
CA LEU A 325 3.78 -10.42 -7.72
C LEU A 325 3.53 -8.95 -7.35
N PHE A 326 3.81 -8.02 -8.25
CA PHE A 326 3.45 -6.62 -8.06
C PHE A 326 1.94 -6.41 -7.94
N LEU A 327 1.15 -7.06 -8.79
CA LEU A 327 -0.33 -7.00 -8.71
C LEU A 327 -0.87 -7.65 -7.42
N ALA A 328 -0.22 -8.71 -6.92
CA ALA A 328 -0.55 -9.29 -5.62
C ALA A 328 -0.14 -8.36 -4.46
N ALA A 329 1.02 -7.70 -4.52
CA ALA A 329 1.41 -6.67 -3.56
C ALA A 329 0.40 -5.50 -3.53
N TYR A 330 -0.09 -5.06 -4.68
CA TYR A 330 -1.19 -4.10 -4.78
C TYR A 330 -2.49 -4.62 -4.15
N GLY A 331 -2.88 -5.85 -4.46
CA GLY A 331 -4.06 -6.49 -3.87
C GLY A 331 -3.98 -6.65 -2.34
N SER A 332 -2.76 -6.72 -1.79
CA SER A 332 -2.54 -6.84 -0.34
C SER A 332 -2.89 -5.58 0.47
N LEU A 333 -2.81 -4.38 -0.14
CA LEU A 333 -2.88 -3.11 0.60
C LEU A 333 -3.56 -1.94 -0.15
N GLY A 334 -3.53 -1.90 -1.49
CA GLY A 334 -4.12 -0.81 -2.29
C GLY A 334 -5.62 -0.63 -2.08
N PHE A 335 -6.32 -1.70 -1.68
CA PHE A 335 -7.74 -1.73 -1.39
C PHE A 335 -8.09 -1.60 0.10
N PHE A 336 -7.13 -1.25 0.97
CA PHE A 336 -7.36 -1.07 2.41
C PHE A 336 -8.29 0.13 2.70
N GLY A 337 -8.15 1.22 1.95
CA GLY A 337 -9.03 2.41 2.01
C GLY A 337 -8.56 3.52 2.95
N GLN A 338 -9.00 4.76 2.68
CA GLN A 338 -8.50 5.97 3.36
C GLN A 338 -9.17 6.26 4.73
N ASN A 339 -10.29 5.61 5.02
CA ASN A 339 -11.01 5.81 6.29
C ASN A 339 -10.50 4.91 7.43
N LEU A 340 -9.55 4.01 7.17
CA LEU A 340 -8.96 3.15 8.19
C LEU A 340 -7.87 3.90 8.96
N LYS A 341 -7.88 3.77 10.29
CA LYS A 341 -6.96 4.44 11.21
C LYS A 341 -6.36 3.42 12.17
N GLY A 342 -5.09 3.60 12.51
CA GLY A 342 -4.32 2.67 13.36
C GLY A 342 -3.20 1.97 12.57
N GLY A 343 -2.53 1.03 13.24
CA GLY A 343 -1.60 0.09 12.59
C GLY A 343 -2.31 -1.19 12.16
N LEU A 344 -1.76 -1.91 11.18
CA LEU A 344 -2.38 -3.12 10.62
C LEU A 344 -2.55 -4.26 11.65
N GLY A 345 -1.54 -4.48 12.49
CA GLY A 345 -1.57 -5.56 13.48
C GLY A 345 -0.25 -5.74 14.22
N LEU A 346 -0.14 -6.87 14.93
CA LEU A 346 0.97 -7.15 15.84
C LEU A 346 2.27 -7.51 15.08
N SER A 347 2.17 -8.12 13.90
CA SER A 347 3.34 -8.39 13.04
C SER A 347 3.94 -7.06 12.56
N HIS A 348 3.08 -6.09 12.20
CA HIS A 348 3.53 -4.74 11.90
C HIS A 348 4.19 -4.03 13.08
N THR A 349 3.60 -4.06 14.28
CA THR A 349 4.17 -3.36 15.46
C THR A 349 5.47 -4.02 15.94
N LEU A 350 5.59 -5.35 15.90
CA LEU A 350 6.86 -6.05 16.10
C LEU A 350 7.89 -5.65 15.02
N GLY A 351 7.48 -5.53 13.76
CA GLY A 351 8.34 -5.07 12.66
C GLY A 351 8.86 -3.64 12.81
N TYR A 352 8.14 -2.76 13.51
CA TYR A 352 8.63 -1.43 13.90
C TYR A 352 9.55 -1.50 15.13
N ALA A 353 9.24 -2.34 16.12
CA ALA A 353 10.08 -2.57 17.30
C ALA A 353 11.44 -3.20 16.95
N LEU A 354 11.49 -4.04 15.91
CA LEU A 354 12.68 -4.75 15.44
C LEU A 354 13.45 -4.00 14.34
N GLY A 355 12.75 -3.31 13.43
CA GLY A 355 13.38 -2.81 12.19
C GLY A 355 14.39 -1.68 12.40
N SER A 356 13.89 -0.46 12.62
CA SER A 356 14.75 0.73 12.76
C SER A 356 15.73 0.67 13.94
N PRO A 357 15.42 0.07 15.11
CA PRO A 357 16.35 0.04 16.25
C PRO A 357 17.53 -0.91 16.11
N TYR A 358 17.43 -1.95 15.28
CA TYR A 358 18.46 -2.99 15.10
C TYR A 358 18.93 -3.15 13.64
N GLY A 359 18.51 -2.25 12.74
CA GLY A 359 18.89 -2.28 11.32
C GLY A 359 18.31 -3.46 10.53
N ILE A 360 17.19 -4.03 10.96
CA ILE A 360 16.58 -5.20 10.32
C ILE A 360 15.61 -4.72 9.21
N PRO A 361 15.78 -5.12 7.93
CA PRO A 361 14.87 -4.73 6.87
C PRO A 361 13.43 -5.23 7.13
N HIS A 362 12.42 -4.39 6.88
CA HIS A 362 11.04 -4.69 7.28
C HIS A 362 10.46 -5.98 6.66
N GLY A 363 10.93 -6.39 5.48
CA GLY A 363 10.59 -7.69 4.89
C GLY A 363 11.10 -8.87 5.73
N ILE A 364 12.32 -8.77 6.25
CA ILE A 364 12.93 -9.77 7.15
C ILE A 364 12.23 -9.76 8.52
N THR A 365 11.76 -8.60 9.01
CA THR A 365 10.94 -8.60 10.23
C THR A 365 9.63 -9.38 10.05
N SER A 366 8.94 -9.26 8.90
CA SER A 366 7.75 -10.07 8.61
C SER A 366 8.06 -11.57 8.46
N CYS A 367 9.24 -11.93 7.94
CA CYS A 367 9.72 -13.31 7.90
C CYS A 367 9.90 -13.91 9.32
N LEU A 368 10.37 -13.09 10.27
CA LEU A 368 10.50 -13.47 11.68
C LEU A 368 9.14 -13.57 12.40
N THR A 369 8.22 -12.62 12.18
CA THR A 369 7.07 -12.44 13.07
C THR A 369 5.78 -13.11 12.61
N LEU A 370 5.43 -13.02 11.32
CA LEU A 370 4.03 -13.20 10.86
C LEU A 370 3.45 -14.57 11.22
N GLY A 371 4.19 -15.64 10.92
CA GLY A 371 3.76 -17.02 11.15
C GLY A 371 3.65 -17.42 12.62
N HIS A 372 4.26 -16.65 13.54
CA HIS A 372 4.08 -16.79 14.99
C HIS A 372 2.95 -15.89 15.51
N VAL A 373 2.80 -14.68 14.94
CA VAL A 373 1.75 -13.72 15.31
C VAL A 373 0.35 -14.29 15.04
N VAL A 374 0.10 -14.91 13.88
CA VAL A 374 -1.23 -15.49 13.59
C VAL A 374 -1.64 -16.55 14.61
N LYS A 375 -0.69 -17.39 15.04
CA LYS A 375 -0.88 -18.43 16.06
C LYS A 375 -1.20 -17.86 17.44
N LEU A 376 -0.59 -16.72 17.78
CA LEU A 376 -0.89 -15.98 19.00
C LEU A 376 -2.28 -15.31 18.90
N LYS A 377 -2.58 -14.64 17.79
CA LYS A 377 -3.85 -13.93 17.57
C LYS A 377 -5.06 -14.86 17.63
N ALA A 378 -4.98 -16.05 17.04
CA ALA A 378 -6.05 -17.05 17.08
C ALA A 378 -6.28 -17.66 18.47
N ARG A 379 -5.26 -17.67 19.36
CA ARG A 379 -5.42 -18.12 20.75
C ARG A 379 -6.01 -17.05 21.68
N GLN A 380 -5.83 -15.78 21.34
CA GLN A 380 -6.31 -14.66 22.16
C GLN A 380 -7.81 -14.37 21.96
N ASP A 381 -8.35 -14.60 20.76
CA ASP A 381 -9.75 -14.32 20.45
C ASP A 381 -10.26 -15.20 19.31
N LYS A 382 -11.53 -15.61 19.44
CA LYS A 382 -12.22 -16.48 18.48
C LYS A 382 -12.48 -15.79 17.13
N ALA A 383 -12.77 -14.49 17.10
CA ALA A 383 -13.02 -13.81 15.83
C ALA A 383 -11.74 -13.74 14.97
N ASN A 384 -10.58 -13.51 15.59
CA ASN A 384 -9.28 -13.66 14.95
C ASN A 384 -9.04 -15.11 14.48
N ALA A 385 -9.37 -16.12 15.30
CA ALA A 385 -9.23 -17.52 14.90
C ALA A 385 -10.05 -17.86 13.65
N GLU A 386 -11.34 -17.50 13.61
CA GLU A 386 -12.23 -17.73 12.47
C GLU A 386 -11.74 -16.99 11.21
N ALA A 387 -11.33 -15.72 11.35
CA ALA A 387 -10.83 -14.90 10.25
C ALA A 387 -9.49 -15.42 9.67
N ILE A 388 -8.62 -15.97 10.51
CA ILE A 388 -7.37 -16.61 10.07
C ILE A 388 -7.66 -17.99 9.48
N ALA A 389 -8.52 -18.82 10.09
CA ALA A 389 -8.92 -20.13 9.55
C ALA A 389 -9.54 -20.04 8.14
N ALA A 390 -10.24 -18.94 7.84
CA ALA A 390 -10.79 -18.64 6.52
C ALA A 390 -9.73 -18.50 5.40
N ILE A 391 -8.44 -18.43 5.72
CA ILE A 391 -7.33 -18.42 4.75
C ILE A 391 -7.09 -19.81 4.12
N LEU A 392 -7.29 -20.92 4.84
CA LEU A 392 -6.90 -22.25 4.35
C LEU A 392 -7.45 -22.62 2.95
N PRO A 393 -8.73 -22.34 2.60
CA PRO A 393 -9.26 -22.63 1.26
C PRO A 393 -8.52 -21.89 0.13
N TYR A 394 -8.04 -20.67 0.39
CA TYR A 394 -7.22 -19.90 -0.56
C TYR A 394 -5.80 -20.46 -0.71
N LEU A 395 -5.35 -21.28 0.25
CA LEU A 395 -4.08 -22.01 0.21
C LEU A 395 -4.21 -23.46 -0.27
N GLY A 396 -5.40 -23.84 -0.77
CA GLY A 396 -5.72 -25.18 -1.28
C GLY A 396 -6.05 -26.22 -0.21
N GLU A 397 -6.27 -25.83 1.04
CA GLU A 397 -6.55 -26.75 2.16
C GLU A 397 -7.99 -26.59 2.69
N SER A 398 -8.62 -27.71 3.05
CA SER A 398 -9.94 -27.70 3.70
C SER A 398 -9.81 -27.35 5.18
N ARG A 399 -10.72 -26.51 5.70
CA ARG A 399 -10.90 -26.28 7.14
C ARG A 399 -11.29 -27.57 7.86
N SER A 400 -10.74 -27.80 9.04
CA SER A 400 -11.08 -28.95 9.89
C SER A 400 -12.28 -28.71 10.81
N GLY A 401 -12.70 -27.45 10.95
CA GLY A 401 -13.80 -27.03 11.83
C GLY A 401 -13.37 -26.67 13.25
N ASP A 402 -12.07 -26.77 13.54
CA ASP A 402 -11.40 -26.18 14.70
C ASP A 402 -10.61 -24.95 14.23
N ASP A 403 -11.15 -23.76 14.50
CA ASP A 403 -10.59 -22.50 14.00
C ASP A 403 -9.18 -22.20 14.55
N VAL A 404 -8.86 -22.67 15.75
CA VAL A 404 -7.53 -22.44 16.37
C VAL A 404 -6.50 -23.34 15.71
N LYS A 405 -6.86 -24.61 15.46
CA LYS A 405 -6.03 -25.57 14.72
C LYS A 405 -5.86 -25.18 13.25
N ASP A 406 -6.94 -24.71 12.61
CA ASP A 406 -6.90 -24.24 11.23
C ASP A 406 -6.03 -22.96 11.11
N ALA A 407 -6.12 -22.04 12.06
CA ALA A 407 -5.24 -20.87 12.12
C ALA A 407 -3.78 -21.21 12.44
N ASP A 408 -3.52 -22.22 13.29
CA ASP A 408 -2.17 -22.76 13.50
C ASP A 408 -1.57 -23.28 12.20
N ARG A 409 -2.37 -24.01 11.40
CA ARG A 409 -1.98 -24.53 10.10
C ARG A 409 -1.66 -23.42 9.09
N VAL A 410 -2.37 -22.29 9.13
CA VAL A 410 -2.02 -21.08 8.35
C VAL A 410 -0.66 -20.53 8.79
N GLY A 411 -0.40 -20.47 10.11
CA GLY A 411 0.92 -20.09 10.64
C GLY A 411 2.04 -21.02 10.17
N ASP A 412 1.82 -22.34 10.18
CA ASP A 412 2.78 -23.32 9.64
C ASP A 412 3.04 -23.13 8.14
N ARG A 413 1.99 -22.87 7.34
CA ARG A 413 2.14 -22.59 5.90
C ARG A 413 2.96 -21.32 5.65
N ILE A 414 2.81 -20.28 6.47
CA ILE A 414 3.60 -19.04 6.37
C ILE A 414 5.08 -19.29 6.74
N LEU A 415 5.34 -19.99 7.85
CA LEU A 415 6.71 -20.33 8.27
C LEU A 415 7.41 -21.26 7.26
N GLY A 416 6.69 -22.24 6.72
CA GLY A 416 7.16 -23.12 5.65
C GLY A 416 7.56 -22.34 4.40
N LEU A 417 6.73 -21.39 3.95
CA LEU A 417 7.07 -20.52 2.82
C LEU A 417 8.33 -19.68 3.09
N VAL A 418 8.53 -19.18 4.31
CA VAL A 418 9.74 -18.43 4.69
C VAL A 418 11.00 -19.32 4.63
N ASP A 419 10.89 -20.61 4.99
CA ASP A 419 11.95 -21.62 4.89
C ASP A 419 12.22 -21.99 3.42
N ASP A 420 11.18 -22.33 2.65
CA ASP A 420 11.23 -22.65 1.22
C ASP A 420 11.86 -21.52 0.39
N LEU A 421 11.58 -20.25 0.76
CA LEU A 421 12.20 -19.08 0.14
C LEU A 421 13.64 -18.84 0.60
N GLY A 422 14.11 -19.44 1.68
CA GLY A 422 15.46 -19.25 2.22
C GLY A 422 15.61 -17.91 2.95
N LEU A 423 14.53 -17.43 3.57
CA LEU A 423 14.47 -16.16 4.32
C LEU A 423 14.40 -16.37 5.85
N LYS A 424 14.26 -17.63 6.28
CA LYS A 424 14.29 -18.04 7.69
C LYS A 424 15.58 -17.59 8.36
N THR A 425 15.44 -17.03 9.56
CA THR A 425 16.54 -16.48 10.33
C THR A 425 16.11 -16.27 11.80
N THR A 426 17.03 -15.94 12.70
CA THR A 426 16.72 -15.61 14.10
C THR A 426 17.18 -14.21 14.51
N LEU A 427 16.71 -13.70 15.65
CA LEU A 427 17.21 -12.47 16.28
C LEU A 427 18.70 -12.58 16.63
N THR A 428 19.15 -13.77 17.04
CA THR A 428 20.57 -14.10 17.26
C THR A 428 21.40 -13.83 16.00
N GLU A 429 20.93 -14.28 14.83
CA GLU A 429 21.57 -14.05 13.52
C GLU A 429 21.44 -12.62 12.98
N LYS A 430 20.67 -11.75 13.65
CA LYS A 430 20.63 -10.30 13.39
C LYS A 430 21.40 -9.48 14.44
N GLY A 431 22.16 -10.15 15.32
CA GLY A 431 22.97 -9.50 16.33
C GLY A 431 22.17 -8.86 17.46
N VAL A 432 20.90 -9.23 17.63
CA VAL A 432 20.05 -8.75 18.72
C VAL A 432 20.28 -9.66 19.94
N GLY A 433 20.66 -9.06 21.07
CA GLY A 433 20.89 -9.78 22.33
C GLY A 433 19.61 -10.01 23.12
N ARG A 434 19.55 -11.09 23.92
CA ARG A 434 18.37 -11.46 24.73
C ARG A 434 18.03 -10.43 25.82
N ASP A 435 18.97 -9.58 26.20
CA ASP A 435 18.75 -8.37 27.02
C ASP A 435 17.75 -7.38 26.39
N GLN A 436 17.57 -7.41 25.07
CA GLN A 436 16.65 -6.52 24.35
C GLN A 436 15.17 -6.98 24.42
N ILE A 437 14.87 -8.18 24.94
CA ILE A 437 13.53 -8.78 24.88
C ILE A 437 12.46 -7.84 25.47
N ASP A 438 12.68 -7.29 26.66
CA ASP A 438 11.68 -6.44 27.33
C ASP A 438 11.51 -5.07 26.62
N ILE A 439 12.57 -4.55 25.99
CA ILE A 439 12.52 -3.33 25.16
C ILE A 439 11.70 -3.58 23.87
N ILE A 440 11.90 -4.74 23.23
CA ILE A 440 11.13 -5.16 22.06
C ILE A 440 9.65 -5.33 22.44
N CYS A 441 9.36 -5.99 23.57
CA CYS A 441 7.99 -6.20 24.05
C CYS A 441 7.29 -4.88 24.39
N GLN A 442 7.96 -3.96 25.09
CA GLN A 442 7.43 -2.63 25.41
C GLN A 442 7.07 -1.85 24.14
N ARG A 443 7.96 -1.84 23.13
CA ARG A 443 7.71 -1.18 21.84
C ARG A 443 6.57 -1.85 21.07
N ALA A 444 6.55 -3.18 21.01
CA ALA A 444 5.56 -3.96 20.28
C ALA A 444 4.12 -3.86 20.85
N THR A 445 4.00 -3.53 22.13
CA THR A 445 2.73 -3.38 22.86
C THR A 445 2.28 -1.93 23.04
N GLY A 446 3.03 -0.95 22.50
CA GLY A 446 2.70 0.47 22.62
C GLY A 446 3.05 1.11 23.97
N GLY A 447 3.78 0.42 24.85
CA GLY A 447 4.31 0.99 26.10
C GLY A 447 4.18 0.13 27.35
N LEU A 448 3.66 -1.11 27.27
CA LEU A 448 3.49 -2.00 28.44
C LEU A 448 4.84 -2.38 29.05
N ILE A 449 4.94 -2.36 30.38
CA ILE A 449 6.21 -2.56 31.12
C ILE A 449 6.02 -3.68 32.15
N PRO A 450 6.89 -4.70 32.22
CA PRO A 450 6.83 -5.73 33.25
C PRO A 450 6.85 -5.14 34.66
N GLY A 451 5.92 -5.57 35.53
CA GLY A 451 5.90 -5.18 36.95
C GLY A 451 5.36 -3.77 37.25
N LYS A 452 4.69 -3.10 36.31
CA LYS A 452 3.86 -1.92 36.59
C LYS A 452 2.37 -2.28 36.66
N GLU A 453 1.61 -1.54 37.45
CA GLU A 453 0.16 -1.66 37.53
C GLU A 453 -0.49 -1.43 36.15
N GLN A 454 -1.25 -2.43 35.69
CA GLN A 454 -1.81 -2.58 34.34
C GLN A 454 -3.10 -3.44 34.44
N SER A 455 -3.91 -3.54 33.38
CA SER A 455 -5.03 -4.48 33.40
C SER A 455 -4.54 -5.93 33.23
N GLN A 456 -5.30 -6.91 33.74
CA GLN A 456 -5.00 -8.33 33.52
C GLN A 456 -4.87 -8.66 32.02
N GLN A 457 -5.66 -8.00 31.17
CA GLN A 457 -5.61 -8.19 29.71
C GLN A 457 -4.29 -7.69 29.11
N ASP A 458 -3.71 -6.62 29.66
CA ASP A 458 -2.41 -6.09 29.27
C ASP A 458 -1.28 -7.01 29.74
N GLU A 459 -1.35 -7.54 30.97
CA GLU A 459 -0.38 -8.51 31.49
C GLU A 459 -0.36 -9.81 30.67
N GLU A 460 -1.53 -10.36 30.36
CA GLU A 460 -1.66 -11.55 29.50
C GLU A 460 -1.18 -11.28 28.07
N THR A 461 -1.41 -10.08 27.54
CA THR A 461 -0.87 -9.64 26.24
C THR A 461 0.65 -9.55 26.28
N LEU A 462 1.23 -8.86 27.25
CA LEU A 462 2.67 -8.68 27.42
C LEU A 462 3.38 -10.04 27.61
N LYS A 463 2.82 -10.93 28.43
CA LYS A 463 3.31 -12.30 28.63
C LYS A 463 3.27 -13.14 27.35
N SER A 464 2.21 -12.98 26.55
CA SER A 464 2.07 -13.68 25.26
C SER A 464 3.07 -13.17 24.22
N VAL A 465 3.23 -11.84 24.12
CA VAL A 465 4.21 -11.19 23.24
C VAL A 465 5.64 -11.54 23.65
N LYS A 466 5.95 -11.56 24.96
CA LYS A 466 7.27 -11.96 25.45
C LYS A 466 7.62 -13.40 25.07
N LYS A 467 6.68 -14.35 25.28
CA LYS A 467 6.87 -15.74 24.83
C LYS A 467 7.05 -15.87 23.31
N LEU A 468 6.40 -15.01 22.51
CA LEU A 468 6.63 -14.96 21.06
C LEU A 468 8.05 -14.48 20.75
N VAL A 469 8.48 -13.35 21.33
CA VAL A 469 9.81 -12.75 21.09
C VAL A 469 10.94 -13.67 21.58
N GLU A 470 10.77 -14.35 22.71
CA GLU A 470 11.69 -15.39 23.22
C GLU A 470 11.85 -16.56 22.22
N GLY A 471 10.80 -16.88 21.46
CA GLY A 471 10.79 -17.90 20.42
C GLY A 471 11.42 -17.48 19.08
N LEU A 472 11.94 -16.25 18.96
CA LEU A 472 12.62 -15.76 17.75
C LEU A 472 14.16 -15.85 17.82
N TYR A 473 14.72 -16.50 18.86
CA TYR A 473 16.18 -16.55 19.13
C TYR A 473 16.84 -17.88 18.77
#